data_AF-A0A0C3NF22-F1
#
_entry.id   AF-A0A0C3NF22-F1
#
_cell.length_a   1.000
_cell.length_b   1.000
_cell.length_c   1.000
_cell.angle_alpha   90.00
_cell.angle_beta   90.00
_cell.angle_gamma   90.00
#
_symmetry.space_group_name_H-M   'P 1'
#
loop_
_entity.id
_entity.type
_entity.pdbx_description
1 polymer ?
#
loop_
_entity_poly.entity_id
_entity_poly.type
_entity_poly.pdbx_seq_one_letter_code
_entity_poly.pdbx_strand_id
1 'polypeptide(L)'
;MPNFFNPLHQPVPPTFQSQDSALSDACPTLVPPFPTNLPYPSFVRLPQSPPQKITAAQPRTFPAAPIIFELIGAPSRGMGVPMRELVVRSGCALERMLVGAAEHVGATMGKALRVVRIRLVISWPGYEHVDWSSSIELFTSSGPLTRGQLAVDIANAFHSFVMKSSTYPPSPLAYDWRTSTGGISFDRLVLLACWNVHDDVWMADVFVDRR
;
A
#
# COMPACT_ATOMS: atom_id res chain seq x y z
N MET A 1 -26.43 26.20 2.38
CA MET A 1 -27.45 25.15 2.47
C MET A 1 -28.48 25.60 3.51
N PRO A 2 -29.76 25.81 3.17
CA PRO A 2 -30.77 26.25 4.13
C PRO A 2 -31.09 25.13 5.12
N ASN A 3 -31.03 25.42 6.42
CA ASN A 3 -31.40 24.48 7.48
C ASN A 3 -32.92 24.23 7.46
N PHE A 4 -33.32 22.98 7.23
CA PHE A 4 -34.70 22.55 7.31
C PHE A 4 -35.12 22.49 8.79
N PHE A 5 -36.07 23.34 9.18
CA PHE A 5 -36.62 23.36 10.54
C PHE A 5 -37.98 22.65 10.54
N ASN A 6 -38.03 21.45 11.15
CA ASN A 6 -39.28 20.71 11.33
C ASN A 6 -39.82 20.96 12.75
N PRO A 7 -40.93 21.70 12.92
CA PRO A 7 -41.43 22.09 14.25
C PRO A 7 -42.05 20.93 15.06
N LEU A 8 -42.21 19.74 14.47
CA LEU A 8 -42.81 18.57 15.15
C LEU A 8 -41.79 17.74 15.94
N HIS A 9 -40.49 17.99 15.79
CA HIS A 9 -39.44 17.27 16.48
C HIS A 9 -38.39 18.23 17.03
N GLN A 10 -37.94 17.99 18.27
CA GLN A 10 -36.78 18.70 18.80
C GLN A 10 -35.54 18.40 17.92
N PRO A 11 -34.69 19.40 17.64
CA PRO A 11 -33.46 19.19 16.89
C PRO A 11 -32.64 18.06 17.53
N VAL A 12 -32.26 17.07 16.72
CA VAL A 12 -31.43 15.96 17.21
C VAL A 12 -30.07 16.53 17.63
N PRO A 13 -29.63 16.33 18.89
CA PRO A 13 -28.33 16.82 19.33
C PRO A 13 -27.22 16.20 18.47
N PRO A 14 -26.13 16.92 18.17
CA PRO A 14 -25.07 16.44 17.30
C PRO A 14 -24.40 15.14 17.81
N THR A 15 -24.53 14.82 19.09
CA THR A 15 -24.06 13.56 19.69
C THR A 15 -24.85 12.32 19.28
N PHE A 16 -26.04 12.48 18.71
CA PHE A 16 -26.89 11.38 18.23
C PHE A 16 -26.94 11.30 16.70
N GLN A 17 -26.18 12.14 16.00
CA GLN A 17 -26.02 12.01 14.56
C GLN A 17 -25.05 10.86 14.29
N SER A 18 -25.56 9.77 13.71
CA SER A 18 -24.68 8.76 13.14
C SER A 18 -23.88 9.39 12.01
N GLN A 19 -22.56 9.15 12.00
CA GLN A 19 -21.70 9.49 10.85
C GLN A 19 -21.89 8.54 9.67
N ASP A 20 -22.73 7.50 9.82
CA ASP A 20 -23.02 6.53 8.77
C ASP A 20 -23.95 7.15 7.73
N SER A 21 -23.36 7.61 6.62
CA SER A 21 -24.12 7.95 5.43
C SER A 21 -24.45 6.66 4.69
N ALA A 22 -25.73 6.33 4.51
CA ALA A 22 -26.19 5.16 3.74
C ALA A 22 -25.73 5.17 2.27
N LEU A 23 -25.15 6.27 1.79
CA LEU A 23 -24.51 6.40 0.47
C LEU A 23 -22.98 6.19 0.50
N SER A 24 -22.35 6.11 1.69
CA SER A 24 -20.91 5.87 1.81
C SER A 24 -20.50 4.49 1.28
N ASP A 25 -21.42 3.52 1.29
CA ASP A 25 -21.21 2.18 0.71
C ASP A 25 -21.48 2.11 -0.81
N ALA A 26 -22.04 3.16 -1.41
CA ALA A 26 -22.37 3.16 -2.85
C ALA A 26 -21.16 3.42 -3.76
N CYS A 27 -20.03 3.86 -3.19
CA CYS A 27 -18.74 3.87 -3.87
C CYS A 27 -17.78 3.03 -3.03
N PRO A 28 -17.28 1.89 -3.54
CA PRO A 28 -16.14 1.24 -2.91
C PRO A 28 -14.97 2.22 -3.01
N THR A 29 -14.81 3.05 -2.00
CA THR A 29 -13.67 3.93 -1.90
C THR A 29 -12.50 2.98 -1.72
N LEU A 30 -11.63 2.89 -2.74
CA LEU A 30 -10.45 2.04 -2.77
C LEU A 30 -9.41 2.57 -1.77
N VAL A 31 -9.76 2.51 -0.49
CA VAL A 31 -8.91 2.85 0.64
C VAL A 31 -8.21 1.57 1.06
N PRO A 32 -6.90 1.61 1.38
CA PRO A 32 -6.23 0.43 1.86
C PRO A 32 -6.92 -0.08 3.15
N PRO A 33 -7.19 -1.38 3.28
CA PRO A 33 -7.99 -1.95 4.38
C PRO A 33 -7.22 -2.04 5.72
N PHE A 34 -6.28 -1.13 5.97
CA PHE A 34 -5.35 -1.20 7.09
C PHE A 34 -5.56 -0.05 8.08
N PRO A 35 -5.36 -0.32 9.40
CA PRO A 35 -5.41 0.72 10.42
C PRO A 35 -4.46 1.88 10.09
N THR A 36 -4.92 3.11 10.30
CA THR A 36 -4.15 4.34 10.08
C THR A 36 -3.21 4.70 11.24
N ASN A 37 -3.08 3.83 12.25
CA ASN A 37 -2.24 4.09 13.41
C ASN A 37 -0.77 4.10 12.99
N LEU A 38 -0.12 5.26 13.16
CA LEU A 38 1.28 5.44 12.85
C LEU A 38 2.15 4.88 13.99
N PRO A 39 3.23 4.15 13.69
CA PRO A 39 4.10 3.58 14.71
C PRO A 39 4.86 4.65 15.51
N TYR A 40 5.16 5.78 14.87
CA TYR A 40 5.85 6.91 15.48
C TYR A 40 5.35 8.25 14.92
N PRO A 41 5.50 9.36 15.66
CA PRO A 41 5.12 10.69 15.18
C PRO A 41 5.88 11.16 13.93
N SER A 42 7.07 10.60 13.68
CA SER A 42 7.86 10.93 12.49
C SER A 42 7.44 10.16 11.24
N PHE A 43 6.58 9.16 11.37
CA PHE A 43 6.16 8.35 10.25
C PHE A 43 4.95 9.01 9.61
N VAL A 44 4.95 9.07 8.28
CA VAL A 44 3.79 9.52 7.52
C VAL A 44 3.47 8.45 6.50
N ARG A 45 2.19 8.10 6.36
CA ARG A 45 1.74 7.19 5.30
C ARG A 45 1.92 7.85 3.95
N LEU A 46 2.55 7.13 3.02
CA LEU A 46 2.67 7.56 1.63
C LEU A 46 1.26 7.65 1.03
N PRO A 47 0.79 8.84 0.63
CA PRO A 47 -0.50 8.98 -0.02
C PRO A 47 -0.44 8.26 -1.36
N GLN A 48 -1.18 7.17 -1.48
CA GLN A 48 -1.30 6.45 -2.73
C GLN A 48 -2.76 6.40 -3.16
N SER A 49 -3.01 6.78 -4.41
CA SER A 49 -4.30 6.63 -5.05
C SER A 49 -4.21 5.57 -6.15
N PRO A 50 -5.22 4.69 -6.26
CA PRO A 50 -5.36 3.82 -7.41
C PRO A 50 -5.34 4.63 -8.72
N PRO A 51 -4.71 4.10 -9.79
CA PRO A 51 -4.79 4.70 -11.10
C PRO A 51 -6.24 4.95 -11.55
N GLN A 52 -6.54 6.16 -12.04
CA GLN A 52 -7.88 6.54 -12.51
C GLN A 52 -8.45 5.61 -13.59
N LYS A 53 -7.57 5.01 -14.40
CA LYS A 53 -7.95 4.03 -15.44
C LYS A 53 -8.64 2.79 -14.84
N ILE A 54 -8.37 2.46 -13.57
CA ILE A 54 -8.88 1.28 -12.88
C ILE A 54 -10.23 1.57 -12.23
N THR A 55 -10.44 2.79 -11.72
CA THR A 55 -11.70 3.18 -11.06
C THR A 55 -12.92 3.18 -11.97
N ALA A 56 -12.73 3.19 -13.29
CA ALA A 56 -13.83 3.15 -14.26
C ALA A 56 -14.32 1.73 -14.61
N ALA A 57 -13.59 0.69 -14.22
CA ALA A 57 -13.93 -0.69 -14.54
C ALA A 57 -14.78 -1.34 -13.43
N GLN A 58 -15.85 -2.05 -13.80
CA GLN A 58 -16.58 -2.88 -12.84
C GLN A 58 -15.68 -4.01 -12.31
N PRO A 59 -15.65 -4.26 -11.00
CA PRO A 59 -14.88 -5.36 -10.43
C PRO A 59 -15.32 -6.70 -11.05
N ARG A 60 -14.39 -7.42 -11.67
CA ARG A 60 -14.66 -8.78 -12.21
C ARG A 60 -14.45 -9.86 -11.16
N THR A 61 -13.69 -9.55 -10.12
CA THR A 61 -13.27 -10.48 -9.06
C THR A 61 -13.37 -9.83 -7.69
N PHE A 62 -13.60 -10.64 -6.66
CA PHE A 62 -13.51 -10.17 -5.27
C PHE A 62 -12.06 -9.83 -4.95
N PRO A 63 -11.79 -8.73 -4.21
CA PRO A 63 -10.43 -8.34 -3.89
C PRO A 63 -9.75 -9.47 -3.08
N ALA A 64 -8.55 -9.85 -3.50
CA ALA A 64 -7.76 -10.81 -2.76
C ALA A 64 -7.40 -10.27 -1.36
N ALA A 65 -7.31 -11.17 -0.38
CA ALA A 65 -6.95 -10.79 0.98
C ALA A 65 -5.58 -10.10 1.02
N PRO A 66 -5.42 -9.02 1.80
CA PRO A 66 -4.17 -8.31 1.86
C PRO A 66 -3.07 -9.12 2.56
N ILE A 67 -1.83 -8.84 2.18
CA ILE A 67 -0.62 -9.45 2.72
C ILE A 67 0.07 -8.42 3.63
N ILE A 68 0.09 -8.67 4.94
CA ILE A 68 0.78 -7.81 5.92
C ILE A 68 2.26 -8.22 6.07
N PHE A 69 3.14 -7.25 6.27
CA PHE A 69 4.55 -7.48 6.57
C PHE A 69 4.86 -6.99 7.99
N GLU A 70 5.29 -7.90 8.87
CA GLU A 70 5.62 -7.58 10.26
C GLU A 70 6.98 -8.16 10.66
N LEU A 71 7.71 -7.42 11.50
CA LEU A 71 8.95 -7.89 12.09
C LEU A 71 8.69 -8.84 13.26
N ILE A 72 9.45 -9.94 13.33
CA ILE A 72 9.46 -10.86 14.47
C ILE A 72 9.97 -10.10 15.70
N GLY A 73 9.21 -10.15 16.79
CA GLY A 73 9.55 -9.49 18.05
C GLY A 73 9.32 -7.97 18.07
N ALA A 74 8.62 -7.41 17.09
CA ALA A 74 8.22 -6.01 17.13
C ALA A 74 7.34 -5.72 18.36
N PRO A 75 7.52 -4.57 19.03
CA PRO A 75 6.77 -4.22 20.23
C PRO A 75 5.27 -3.98 19.96
N SER A 76 4.93 -3.65 18.72
CA SER A 76 3.57 -3.38 18.26
C SER A 76 3.34 -3.97 16.87
N ARG A 77 2.10 -4.39 16.62
CA ARG A 77 1.65 -4.77 15.27
C ARG A 77 1.59 -3.55 14.36
N GLY A 78 1.80 -3.77 13.06
CA GLY A 78 1.73 -2.70 12.07
C GLY A 78 2.94 -1.76 12.00
N MET A 79 4.09 -2.15 12.58
CA MET A 79 5.34 -1.39 12.43
C MET A 79 5.89 -1.43 11.00
N GLY A 80 5.49 -2.43 10.21
CA GLY A 80 6.05 -2.71 8.89
C GLY A 80 7.50 -3.21 8.95
N VAL A 81 8.15 -3.22 7.79
CA VAL A 81 9.53 -3.68 7.60
C VAL A 81 10.30 -2.63 6.80
N PRO A 82 11.46 -2.13 7.29
CA PRO A 82 12.28 -1.20 6.51
C PRO A 82 12.69 -1.82 5.17
N MET A 83 12.39 -1.15 4.06
CA MET A 83 12.64 -1.69 2.71
C MET A 83 14.13 -1.89 2.44
N ARG A 84 14.99 -1.07 3.05
CA ARG A 84 16.46 -1.24 3.00
C ARG A 84 16.89 -2.59 3.54
N GLU A 85 16.33 -3.03 4.67
CA GLU A 85 16.66 -4.32 5.29
C GLU A 85 16.22 -5.50 4.42
N LEU A 86 15.12 -5.35 3.69
CA LEU A 86 14.64 -6.37 2.74
C LEU A 86 15.64 -6.57 1.59
N VAL A 87 16.22 -5.50 1.06
CA VAL A 87 17.14 -5.57 -0.09
C VAL A 87 18.55 -6.07 0.31
N VAL A 88 19.02 -5.73 1.52
CA VAL A 88 20.40 -6.02 1.95
C VAL A 88 20.55 -7.44 2.52
N ARG A 89 19.49 -8.03 3.06
CA ARG A 89 19.56 -9.32 3.76
C ARG A 89 19.41 -10.52 2.84
N SER A 90 20.07 -11.62 3.21
CA SER A 90 19.88 -12.92 2.55
C SER A 90 18.57 -13.58 2.95
N GLY A 91 18.10 -14.56 2.15
CA GLY A 91 16.85 -15.28 2.41
C GLY A 91 16.76 -15.87 3.83
N CYS A 92 17.81 -16.55 4.31
CA CYS A 92 17.84 -17.11 5.67
C CYS A 92 17.74 -16.04 6.77
N ALA A 93 18.27 -14.83 6.53
CA ALA A 93 18.15 -13.74 7.48
C ALA A 93 16.74 -13.15 7.49
N LEU A 94 16.07 -13.09 6.32
CA LEU A 94 14.68 -12.67 6.20
C LEU A 94 13.73 -13.63 6.93
N GLU A 95 13.98 -14.94 6.85
CA GLU A 95 13.19 -15.94 7.58
C GLU A 95 13.17 -15.76 9.10
N ARG A 96 14.26 -15.21 9.65
CA ARG A 96 14.36 -14.91 11.09
C ARG A 96 13.87 -13.52 11.47
N MET A 97 13.62 -12.67 10.47
CA MET A 97 13.25 -11.27 10.67
C MET A 97 11.76 -11.02 10.42
N LEU A 98 11.16 -11.70 9.44
CA LEU A 98 9.81 -11.44 8.96
C LEU A 98 8.83 -12.53 9.44
N VAL A 99 7.70 -12.10 10.02
CA VAL A 99 6.63 -13.01 10.42
C VAL A 99 6.08 -13.72 9.18
N GLY A 100 6.10 -15.05 9.19
CA GLY A 100 5.59 -15.86 8.09
C GLY A 100 6.41 -15.77 6.80
N ALA A 101 7.71 -15.43 6.86
CA ALA A 101 8.55 -15.24 5.68
C ALA A 101 8.49 -16.41 4.67
N ALA A 102 8.45 -17.66 5.15
CA ALA A 102 8.39 -18.88 4.34
C ALA A 102 6.96 -19.25 3.86
N GLU A 103 5.95 -18.46 4.19
CA GLU A 103 4.57 -18.71 3.78
C GLU A 103 4.42 -18.49 2.27
N HIS A 104 3.84 -19.46 1.56
CA HIS A 104 3.64 -19.46 0.11
C HIS A 104 2.49 -18.55 -0.35
N VAL A 105 2.63 -17.23 -0.17
CA VAL A 105 1.61 -16.24 -0.53
C VAL A 105 1.27 -16.23 -2.03
N GLY A 106 2.22 -16.58 -2.90
CA GLY A 106 2.01 -16.66 -4.34
C GLY A 106 0.94 -17.67 -4.73
N ALA A 107 0.83 -18.79 -4.00
CA ALA A 107 -0.23 -19.78 -4.22
C ALA A 107 -1.61 -19.21 -3.85
N THR A 108 -1.70 -18.50 -2.73
CA THR A 108 -2.94 -17.85 -2.26
C THR A 108 -3.39 -16.76 -3.23
N MET A 109 -2.48 -15.87 -3.63
CA MET A 109 -2.73 -14.79 -4.57
C MET A 109 -3.13 -15.32 -5.95
N GLY A 110 -2.38 -16.31 -6.46
CA GLY A 110 -2.61 -16.89 -7.78
C GLY A 110 -3.92 -17.65 -7.87
N LYS A 111 -4.32 -18.36 -6.80
CA LYS A 111 -5.61 -19.05 -6.74
C LYS A 111 -6.78 -18.07 -6.66
N ALA A 112 -6.66 -17.00 -5.87
CA ALA A 112 -7.72 -16.01 -5.70
C ALA A 112 -8.06 -15.30 -7.02
N LEU A 113 -7.02 -14.94 -7.79
CA LEU A 113 -7.16 -14.14 -9.00
C LEU A 113 -7.10 -14.95 -10.30
N ARG A 114 -6.73 -16.24 -10.23
CA ARG A 114 -6.45 -17.10 -11.39
C ARG A 114 -5.36 -16.52 -12.32
N VAL A 115 -4.32 -15.96 -11.72
CA VAL A 115 -3.17 -15.37 -12.43
C VAL A 115 -1.85 -16.00 -11.97
N VAL A 116 -0.84 -15.94 -12.84
CA VAL A 116 0.53 -16.40 -12.54
C VAL A 116 1.46 -15.26 -12.16
N ARG A 117 1.05 -14.02 -12.42
CA ARG A 117 1.78 -12.78 -12.13
C ARG A 117 0.82 -11.69 -11.71
N ILE A 118 1.31 -10.73 -10.95
CA ILE A 118 0.59 -9.52 -10.58
C ILE A 118 1.31 -8.28 -11.10
N ARG A 119 0.57 -7.18 -11.24
CA ARG A 119 1.09 -5.86 -11.56
C ARG A 119 1.09 -5.00 -10.30
N LEU A 120 2.26 -4.81 -9.70
CA LEU A 120 2.47 -3.84 -8.64
C LEU A 120 2.50 -2.43 -9.23
N VAL A 121 1.62 -1.55 -8.76
CA VAL A 121 1.57 -0.15 -9.16
C VAL A 121 2.07 0.73 -8.03
N ILE A 122 2.91 1.71 -8.37
CA ILE A 122 3.39 2.72 -7.43
C ILE A 122 2.79 4.06 -7.84
N SER A 123 1.83 4.54 -7.05
CA SER A 123 1.33 5.91 -7.12
C SER A 123 2.11 6.71 -6.08
N TRP A 124 2.83 7.74 -6.53
CA TRP A 124 3.68 8.54 -5.66
C TRP A 124 3.35 10.03 -5.85
N PRO A 125 3.07 10.78 -4.77
CA PRO A 125 2.67 12.18 -4.89
C PRO A 125 3.72 13.03 -5.58
N GLY A 126 3.31 13.79 -6.59
CA GLY A 126 4.18 14.60 -7.42
C GLY A 126 4.85 13.87 -8.57
N TYR A 127 4.65 12.56 -8.70
CA TYR A 127 5.13 11.75 -9.82
C TYR A 127 3.98 10.98 -10.49
N GLU A 128 2.76 11.52 -10.43
CA GLU A 128 1.56 10.90 -11.01
C GLU A 128 1.70 10.69 -12.53
N HIS A 129 2.54 11.50 -13.18
CA HIS A 129 2.85 11.42 -14.60
C HIS A 129 3.77 10.25 -14.99
N VAL A 130 4.40 9.57 -14.03
CA VAL A 130 5.40 8.51 -14.29
C VAL A 130 4.75 7.15 -14.56
N ASP A 131 3.45 6.97 -14.25
CA ASP A 131 2.64 5.72 -14.42
C ASP A 131 3.47 4.44 -14.17
N TRP A 132 4.09 4.36 -12.99
CA TRP A 132 5.05 3.30 -12.68
C TRP A 132 4.37 1.99 -12.30
N SER A 133 4.82 0.90 -12.92
CA SER A 133 4.41 -0.45 -12.54
C SER A 133 5.53 -1.47 -12.70
N SER A 134 5.45 -2.54 -11.91
CA SER A 134 6.36 -3.68 -11.96
C SER A 134 5.56 -4.99 -11.99
N SER A 135 6.00 -5.95 -12.79
CA SER A 135 5.43 -7.29 -12.82
C SER A 135 6.11 -8.16 -11.76
N ILE A 136 5.35 -8.83 -10.92
CA ILE A 136 5.85 -9.79 -9.93
C ILE A 136 5.27 -11.16 -10.26
N GLU A 137 6.16 -12.12 -10.54
CA GLU A 137 5.78 -13.51 -10.80
C GLU A 137 5.39 -14.20 -9.49
N LEU A 138 4.21 -14.82 -9.45
CA LEU A 138 3.70 -15.52 -8.25
C LEU A 138 4.27 -16.93 -8.10
N PHE A 139 4.91 -17.44 -9.15
CA PHE A 139 5.53 -18.75 -9.17
C PHE A 139 6.94 -18.63 -9.73
N THR A 140 7.90 -19.13 -8.98
CA THR A 140 9.31 -19.22 -9.33
C THR A 140 9.65 -20.65 -9.77
N SER A 141 10.86 -20.87 -10.27
CA SER A 141 11.36 -22.22 -10.54
C SER A 141 11.42 -23.11 -9.29
N SER A 142 11.54 -22.50 -8.09
CA SER A 142 11.53 -23.19 -6.80
C SER A 142 10.13 -23.42 -6.21
N GLY A 143 9.06 -22.96 -6.87
CA GLY A 143 7.69 -23.07 -6.38
C GLY A 143 6.99 -21.72 -6.19
N PRO A 144 5.84 -21.69 -5.50
CA PRO A 144 5.09 -20.45 -5.26
C PRO A 144 5.91 -19.42 -4.50
N LEU A 145 5.71 -18.15 -4.82
CA LEU A 145 6.40 -17.03 -4.17
C LEU A 145 6.10 -17.02 -2.67
N THR A 146 7.14 -16.92 -1.85
CA THR A 146 7.01 -16.80 -0.39
C THR A 146 6.76 -15.34 0.02
N ARG A 147 6.25 -15.11 1.24
CA ARG A 147 6.03 -13.77 1.78
C ARG A 147 7.31 -12.94 1.83
N GLY A 148 8.43 -13.58 2.19
CA GLY A 148 9.75 -12.96 2.21
C GLY A 148 10.20 -12.54 0.81
N GLN A 149 10.05 -13.41 -0.19
CA GLN A 149 10.37 -13.08 -1.59
C GLN A 149 9.49 -11.95 -2.12
N LEU A 150 8.18 -11.98 -1.86
CA LEU A 150 7.27 -10.90 -2.24
C LEU A 150 7.69 -9.56 -1.62
N ALA A 151 8.07 -9.54 -0.34
CA ALA A 151 8.54 -8.33 0.33
C ALA A 151 9.79 -7.76 -0.37
N VAL A 152 10.74 -8.62 -0.74
CA VAL A 152 11.96 -8.25 -1.48
C VAL A 152 11.63 -7.69 -2.86
N ASP A 153 10.73 -8.34 -3.62
CA ASP A 153 10.34 -7.87 -4.95
C ASP A 153 9.65 -6.51 -4.91
N ILE A 154 8.78 -6.28 -3.91
CA ILE A 154 8.17 -4.97 -3.67
C ILE A 154 9.26 -3.94 -3.32
N ALA A 155 10.16 -4.25 -2.41
CA ALA A 155 11.25 -3.34 -2.02
C ALA A 155 12.14 -2.97 -3.21
N ASN A 156 12.50 -3.94 -4.06
CA ASN A 156 13.26 -3.70 -5.29
C ASN A 156 12.50 -2.83 -6.30
N ALA A 157 11.18 -2.99 -6.42
CA ALA A 157 10.35 -2.14 -7.26
C ALA A 157 10.34 -0.68 -6.76
N PHE A 158 10.25 -0.45 -5.45
CA PHE A 158 10.34 0.88 -4.85
C PHE A 158 11.75 1.47 -4.98
N HIS A 159 12.81 0.68 -4.79
CA HIS A 159 14.18 1.13 -5.00
C HIS A 159 14.38 1.63 -6.44
N SER A 160 13.93 0.83 -7.42
CA SER A 160 13.99 1.18 -8.84
C SER A 160 13.16 2.44 -9.16
N PHE A 161 11.97 2.57 -8.55
CA PHE A 161 11.15 3.76 -8.67
C PHE A 161 11.86 5.01 -8.12
N VAL A 162 12.43 4.96 -6.91
CA VAL A 162 13.13 6.10 -6.29
C VAL A 162 14.32 6.53 -7.16
N MET A 163 15.11 5.57 -7.64
CA MET A 163 16.25 5.85 -8.52
C MET A 163 15.81 6.53 -9.82
N LYS A 164 14.76 6.02 -10.49
CA LYS A 164 14.29 6.59 -11.75
C LYS A 164 13.53 7.91 -11.56
N SER A 165 12.72 8.03 -10.51
CA SER A 165 11.94 9.25 -10.22
C SER A 165 12.84 10.44 -9.89
N SER A 166 14.05 10.20 -9.38
CA SER A 166 15.05 11.25 -9.13
C SER A 166 15.46 12.04 -10.38
N THR A 167 15.25 11.49 -11.58
CA THR A 167 15.55 12.15 -12.86
C THR A 167 14.38 12.95 -13.44
N TYR A 168 13.20 12.86 -12.83
CA TYR A 168 12.01 13.61 -13.26
C TYR A 168 11.73 14.78 -12.30
N PRO A 169 11.23 15.92 -12.80
CA PRO A 169 10.81 17.00 -11.93
C PRO A 169 9.53 16.60 -11.16
N PRO A 170 9.47 16.78 -9.83
CA PRO A 170 8.23 16.56 -9.08
C PRO A 170 7.21 17.66 -9.40
N SER A 171 5.93 17.34 -9.24
CA SER A 171 4.88 18.36 -9.25
C SER A 171 5.13 19.42 -8.16
N PRO A 172 4.99 20.72 -8.47
CA PRO A 172 5.12 21.78 -7.47
C PRO A 172 4.16 21.64 -6.28
N LEU A 173 2.98 21.05 -6.52
CA LEU A 173 1.93 20.89 -5.50
C LEU A 173 2.25 19.81 -4.46
N ALA A 174 3.20 18.92 -4.75
CA ALA A 174 3.59 17.80 -3.90
C ALA A 174 5.11 17.73 -3.70
N TYR A 175 5.77 18.89 -3.67
CA TYR A 175 7.24 18.99 -3.59
C TYR A 175 7.84 18.35 -2.32
N ASP A 176 7.05 18.24 -1.25
CA ASP A 176 7.42 17.55 -0.01
C ASP A 176 7.57 16.03 -0.17
N TRP A 177 7.13 15.48 -1.29
CA TRP A 177 7.25 14.07 -1.67
C TRP A 177 8.33 13.83 -2.73
N ARG A 178 9.14 14.82 -3.10
CA ARG A 178 10.21 14.63 -4.09
C ARG A 178 11.18 13.51 -3.68
N THR A 179 11.70 12.77 -4.66
CA THR A 179 12.73 11.73 -4.46
C THR A 179 14.13 12.19 -4.88
N SER A 180 14.23 13.40 -5.44
CA SER A 180 15.50 14.05 -5.78
C SER A 180 16.28 14.51 -4.53
N THR A 181 17.43 15.15 -4.73
CA THR A 181 18.34 15.60 -3.65
C THR A 181 17.62 16.32 -2.51
N GLY A 182 17.85 15.86 -1.27
CA GLY A 182 17.20 16.39 -0.07
C GLY A 182 15.71 16.01 0.08
N GLY A 183 15.22 15.09 -0.75
CA GLY A 183 13.88 14.52 -0.67
C GLY A 183 13.82 13.20 0.11
N ILE A 184 12.78 12.42 -0.15
CA ILE A 184 12.57 11.10 0.45
C ILE A 184 13.50 10.09 -0.23
N SER A 185 14.43 9.54 0.52
CA SER A 185 15.30 8.45 0.08
C SER A 185 14.64 7.08 0.30
N PHE A 186 15.13 6.06 -0.43
CA PHE A 186 14.69 4.67 -0.27
C PHE A 186 14.88 4.14 1.16
N ASP A 187 15.93 4.59 1.86
CA ASP A 187 16.24 4.17 3.23
C ASP A 187 15.17 4.59 4.25
N ARG A 188 14.31 5.55 3.90
CA ARG A 188 13.22 6.04 4.75
C ARG A 188 11.91 5.30 4.54
N LEU A 189 11.86 4.32 3.62
CA LEU A 189 10.64 3.59 3.29
C LEU A 189 10.46 2.35 4.15
N VAL A 190 9.24 2.18 4.66
CA VAL A 190 8.85 1.05 5.48
C VAL A 190 7.62 0.40 4.86
N LEU A 191 7.76 -0.87 4.46
CA LEU A 191 6.70 -1.67 3.86
C LEU A 191 5.77 -2.21 4.95
N LEU A 192 4.49 -1.83 4.90
CA LEU A 192 3.49 -2.29 5.87
C LEU A 192 2.68 -3.47 5.33
N ALA A 193 2.15 -3.33 4.12
CA ALA A 193 1.28 -4.35 3.53
C ALA A 193 1.28 -4.27 2.00
N CYS A 194 0.66 -5.26 1.37
CA CYS A 194 0.33 -5.26 -0.05
C CYS A 194 -1.12 -5.71 -0.22
N TRP A 195 -1.90 -4.99 -1.01
CA TRP A 195 -3.33 -5.24 -1.18
C TRP A 195 -3.76 -5.19 -2.63
N ASN A 196 -4.79 -5.97 -2.93
CA ASN A 196 -5.36 -6.06 -4.26
C ASN A 196 -6.34 -4.92 -4.49
N VAL A 197 -6.08 -4.11 -5.49
CA VAL A 197 -6.91 -2.97 -5.86
C VAL A 197 -8.02 -3.41 -6.80
N HIS A 198 -7.65 -4.17 -7.84
CA HIS A 198 -8.54 -4.65 -8.88
C HIS A 198 -7.84 -5.71 -9.73
N ASP A 199 -8.48 -6.85 -10.00
CA ASP A 199 -7.94 -7.95 -10.81
C ASP A 199 -6.47 -8.28 -10.46
N ASP A 200 -5.53 -8.17 -11.38
CA ASP A 200 -4.11 -8.45 -11.17
C ASP A 200 -3.32 -7.26 -10.60
N VAL A 201 -3.99 -6.15 -10.25
CA VAL A 201 -3.37 -4.91 -9.81
C VAL A 201 -3.26 -4.86 -8.30
N TRP A 202 -2.04 -4.65 -7.84
CA TRP A 202 -1.70 -4.58 -6.43
C TRP A 202 -0.99 -3.28 -6.11
N MET A 203 -1.19 -2.79 -4.90
CA MET A 203 -0.49 -1.62 -4.35
C MET A 203 0.12 -1.98 -2.99
N ALA A 204 1.22 -1.33 -2.65
CA ALA A 204 1.88 -1.50 -1.37
C ALA A 204 1.46 -0.39 -0.42
N ASP A 205 1.14 -0.72 0.81
CA ASP A 205 0.99 0.27 1.86
C ASP A 205 2.35 0.57 2.48
N VAL A 206 2.73 1.85 2.48
CA VAL A 206 4.10 2.29 2.78
C VAL A 206 4.07 3.47 3.75
N PHE A 207 4.91 3.40 4.78
CA PHE A 207 5.26 4.55 5.59
C PHE A 207 6.58 5.17 5.14
N VAL A 208 6.70 6.48 5.36
CA VAL A 208 7.91 7.26 5.18
C VAL A 208 8.35 7.81 6.53
N ASP A 209 9.57 7.53 6.95
CA ASP A 209 10.18 8.16 8.12
C ASP A 209 10.71 9.56 7.76
N ARG A 210 10.20 10.60 8.45
CA ARG A 210 10.51 12.02 8.20
C ARG A 210 11.61 12.58 9.10
N ARG A 211 12.28 11.76 9.92
CA ARG A 211 13.41 12.20 10.76
C ARG A 211 14.61 12.73 9.96
#